data_AF-A0A1G2GVY2-F1
#
_entry.id   AF-A0A1G2GVY2-F1
#
_cell.length_a   1.000
_cell.length_b   1.000
_cell.length_c   1.000
_cell.angle_alpha   90.00
_cell.angle_beta   90.00
_cell.angle_gamma   90.00
#
_symmetry.space_group_name_H-M   'P 1'
#
loop_
_entity.id
_entity.type
_entity.pdbx_description
1 polymer ?
#
loop_
_entity_poly.entity_id
_entity_poly.type
_entity_poly.pdbx_seq_one_letter_code
_entity_poly.pdbx_strand_id
1 'polypeptide(L)'
;MNLLSEREQDVLELIVRDYIASAAPVSSERVREISDRNISSATFRSIMGDLEEAGYLVQPHTSAGRIPTQKGYRFFVDTCISYPSSVERNQQSYDDPQDLIHYIVSQTRLFGIYVHPEQNIYAQFGMGEALRAPEFGDTERVQAFGDFVDAVQDVSNLYHAMLVKEKRSYAIFIERENLVPEGRSLGVVVSQDNDKGTVFVIGPSRMDYERVLRALHFL
;
A
#
# COMPACT_ATOMS: atom_id res chain seq x y z
N MET A 1 -14.72 0.55 -16.55
CA MET A 1 -14.51 -0.09 -17.87
C MET A 1 -13.14 -0.73 -17.81
N ASN A 2 -13.05 -2.06 -17.79
CA ASN A 2 -11.77 -2.77 -17.63
C ASN A 2 -10.92 -2.55 -18.88
N LEU A 3 -9.81 -1.81 -18.74
CA LEU A 3 -8.92 -1.49 -19.86
C LEU A 3 -7.94 -2.62 -20.20
N LEU A 4 -7.70 -3.54 -19.26
CA LEU A 4 -6.78 -4.66 -19.42
C LEU A 4 -7.54 -5.96 -19.71
N SER A 5 -7.00 -6.76 -20.62
CA SER A 5 -7.43 -8.15 -20.83
C SER A 5 -7.11 -9.01 -19.60
N GLU A 6 -7.83 -10.11 -19.39
CA GLU A 6 -7.57 -11.03 -18.28
C GLU A 6 -6.10 -11.50 -18.21
N ARG A 7 -5.46 -11.69 -19.37
CA ARG A 7 -4.04 -12.08 -19.43
C ARG A 7 -3.11 -10.97 -18.93
N GLU A 8 -3.37 -9.73 -19.29
CA GLU A 8 -2.59 -8.57 -18.82
C GLU A 8 -2.79 -8.35 -17.33
N GLN A 9 -4.03 -8.55 -16.82
CA GLN A 9 -4.34 -8.46 -15.39
C GLN A 9 -3.55 -9.51 -14.59
N ASP A 10 -3.58 -10.76 -15.02
CA ASP A 10 -2.81 -11.84 -14.36
C ASP A 10 -1.31 -11.55 -14.33
N VAL A 11 -0.75 -11.10 -15.46
CA VAL A 11 0.68 -10.78 -15.56
C VAL A 11 1.04 -9.60 -14.67
N LEU A 12 0.21 -8.55 -14.65
CA LEU A 12 0.39 -7.41 -13.76
C LEU A 12 0.33 -7.83 -12.29
N GLU A 13 -0.64 -8.67 -11.90
CA GLU A 13 -0.76 -9.20 -10.55
C GLU A 13 0.50 -9.98 -10.12
N LEU A 14 0.98 -10.90 -10.96
CA LEU A 14 2.21 -11.66 -10.68
C LEU A 14 3.42 -10.73 -10.48
N ILE A 15 3.57 -9.71 -11.33
CA ILE A 15 4.68 -8.75 -11.23
C ILE A 15 4.56 -7.92 -9.96
N VAL A 16 3.37 -7.42 -9.63
CA VAL A 16 3.15 -6.63 -8.41
C VAL A 16 3.47 -7.47 -7.18
N ARG A 17 2.95 -8.69 -7.08
CA ARG A 17 3.21 -9.58 -5.93
C ARG A 17 4.69 -9.95 -5.79
N ASP A 18 5.37 -10.28 -6.90
CA ASP A 18 6.80 -10.59 -6.87
C ASP A 18 7.64 -9.36 -6.50
N TYR A 19 7.25 -8.17 -6.96
CA TYR A 19 7.94 -6.93 -6.62
C TYR A 19 7.71 -6.48 -5.16
N ILE A 20 6.50 -6.66 -4.60
CA ILE A 20 6.21 -6.46 -3.17
C ILE A 20 7.18 -7.29 -2.32
N ALA A 21 7.39 -8.56 -2.69
CA ALA A 21 8.22 -9.50 -1.97
C ALA A 21 9.73 -9.28 -2.14
N SER A 22 10.17 -8.93 -3.35
CA SER A 22 11.61 -8.90 -3.70
C SER A 22 12.24 -7.51 -3.71
N ALA A 23 11.44 -6.46 -3.88
CA ALA A 23 11.91 -5.09 -4.18
C ALA A 23 12.86 -5.02 -5.40
N ALA A 24 12.79 -6.00 -6.32
CA ALA A 24 13.67 -6.11 -7.48
C ALA A 24 12.88 -6.12 -8.80
N PRO A 25 13.38 -5.48 -9.88
CA PRO A 25 12.72 -5.51 -11.18
C PRO A 25 12.43 -6.93 -11.67
N VAL A 26 11.19 -7.19 -12.10
CA VAL A 26 10.71 -8.52 -12.45
C VAL A 26 10.94 -8.80 -13.94
N SER A 27 11.67 -9.86 -14.26
CA SER A 27 11.95 -10.25 -15.65
C SER A 27 10.86 -11.15 -16.24
N SER A 28 10.78 -11.27 -17.57
CA SER A 28 9.82 -12.18 -18.21
C SER A 28 10.12 -13.65 -17.89
N GLU A 29 11.38 -14.02 -17.65
CA GLU A 29 11.73 -15.36 -17.16
C GLU A 29 11.20 -15.59 -15.75
N ARG A 30 11.34 -14.59 -14.87
CA ARG A 30 10.80 -14.66 -13.52
C ARG A 30 9.28 -14.84 -13.53
N VAL A 31 8.56 -14.05 -14.35
CA VAL A 31 7.10 -14.21 -14.51
C VAL A 31 6.75 -15.61 -15.01
N ARG A 32 7.51 -16.16 -15.97
CA ARG A 32 7.30 -17.53 -16.46
C ARG A 32 7.51 -18.58 -15.38
N GLU A 33 8.49 -18.40 -14.49
CA GLU A 33 8.77 -19.32 -13.39
C GLU A 33 7.67 -19.34 -12.32
N ILE A 34 7.05 -18.18 -12.03
CA ILE A 34 6.00 -18.05 -11.00
C ILE A 34 4.58 -18.16 -11.56
N SER A 35 4.42 -18.25 -12.88
CA SER A 35 3.12 -18.36 -13.53
C SER A 35 2.75 -19.81 -13.77
N ASP A 36 1.49 -20.15 -13.50
CA ASP A 36 0.91 -21.45 -13.86
C ASP A 36 0.57 -21.55 -15.37
N ARG A 37 0.79 -20.48 -16.15
CA ARG A 37 0.49 -20.44 -17.59
C ARG A 37 1.67 -21.00 -18.39
N ASN A 38 1.40 -22.00 -19.23
CA ASN A 38 2.40 -22.60 -20.12
C ASN A 38 2.60 -21.79 -21.41
N ILE A 39 3.17 -20.57 -21.29
CA ILE A 39 3.54 -19.72 -22.42
C ILE A 39 5.02 -19.32 -22.37
N SER A 40 5.57 -18.89 -23.51
CA SER A 40 6.99 -18.56 -23.61
C SER A 40 7.35 -17.25 -22.91
N SER A 41 8.62 -17.12 -22.50
CA SER A 41 9.18 -15.86 -21.98
C SER A 41 9.06 -14.71 -22.98
N ALA A 42 9.15 -14.99 -24.29
CA ALA A 42 8.91 -14.00 -25.34
C ALA A 42 7.47 -13.46 -25.32
N THR A 43 6.48 -14.33 -25.05
CA THR A 43 5.08 -13.94 -24.90
C THR A 43 4.88 -13.08 -23.65
N PHE A 44 5.44 -13.46 -22.50
CA PHE A 44 5.42 -12.62 -21.31
C PHE A 44 6.09 -11.27 -21.55
N ARG A 45 7.23 -11.25 -22.26
CA ARG A 45 7.93 -10.00 -22.61
C ARG A 45 7.06 -9.06 -23.45
N SER A 46 6.26 -9.61 -24.38
CA SER A 46 5.30 -8.85 -25.18
C SER A 46 4.23 -8.22 -24.28
N ILE A 47 3.56 -9.03 -23.45
CA ILE A 47 2.50 -8.56 -22.54
C ILE A 47 3.03 -7.50 -21.57
N MET A 48 4.24 -7.70 -21.04
CA MET A 48 4.91 -6.71 -20.19
C MET A 48 5.21 -5.41 -20.93
N GLY A 49 5.49 -5.48 -22.24
CA GLY A 49 5.64 -4.31 -23.11
C GLY A 49 4.31 -3.57 -23.28
N ASP A 50 3.23 -4.30 -23.53
CA ASP A 50 1.88 -3.73 -23.65
C ASP A 50 1.46 -3.02 -22.34
N LEU A 51 1.76 -3.64 -21.18
CA LEU A 51 1.52 -3.05 -19.85
C LEU A 51 2.39 -1.80 -19.58
N GLU A 52 3.62 -1.77 -20.11
CA GLU A 52 4.52 -0.62 -20.02
C GLU A 52 4.03 0.54 -20.90
N GLU A 53 3.64 0.27 -22.15
CA GLU A 53 3.01 1.26 -23.04
C GLU A 53 1.72 1.83 -22.46
N ALA A 54 0.93 0.97 -21.80
CA ALA A 54 -0.27 1.39 -21.08
C ALA A 54 0.02 2.10 -19.73
N GLY A 55 1.29 2.18 -19.31
CA GLY A 55 1.76 2.91 -18.13
C GLY A 55 1.52 2.21 -16.78
N TYR A 56 1.19 0.91 -16.77
CA TYR A 56 1.08 0.12 -15.54
C TYR A 56 2.44 -0.38 -15.04
N LEU A 57 3.39 -0.55 -15.95
CA LEU A 57 4.76 -0.94 -15.67
C LEU A 57 5.73 0.11 -16.20
N VAL A 58 6.97 0.08 -15.71
CA VAL A 58 8.09 0.83 -16.27
C VAL A 58 9.36 -0.01 -16.20
N GLN A 59 10.24 0.14 -17.20
CA GLN A 59 11.58 -0.40 -17.14
C GLN A 59 12.55 0.65 -16.54
N PRO A 60 13.11 0.44 -15.34
CA PRO A 60 13.97 1.44 -14.70
C PRO A 60 15.31 1.63 -15.45
N HIS A 61 15.81 0.58 -16.09
CA HIS A 61 17.02 0.59 -16.91
C HIS A 61 16.86 -0.35 -18.11
N THR A 62 17.55 -0.09 -19.22
CA THR A 62 17.40 -0.82 -20.50
C THR A 62 17.57 -2.35 -20.39
N SER A 63 18.35 -2.84 -19.42
CA SER A 63 18.57 -4.28 -19.18
C SER A 63 17.79 -4.85 -17.98
N ALA A 64 17.08 -4.01 -17.23
CA ALA A 64 16.36 -4.44 -16.04
C ALA A 64 15.01 -5.10 -16.41
N GLY A 65 14.43 -5.84 -15.46
CA GLY A 65 13.02 -6.22 -15.52
C GLY A 65 12.08 -5.01 -15.47
N ARG A 66 10.79 -5.25 -15.24
CA ARG A 66 9.79 -4.18 -15.06
C ARG A 66 9.46 -4.03 -13.59
N ILE A 67 9.09 -2.81 -13.20
CA ILE A 67 8.50 -2.53 -11.89
C ILE A 67 7.10 -1.93 -12.09
N PRO A 68 6.14 -2.16 -11.17
CA PRO A 68 4.85 -1.49 -11.20
C PRO A 68 5.00 0.01 -10.99
N THR A 69 4.22 0.78 -11.75
CA THR A 69 4.03 2.20 -11.49
C THR A 69 2.98 2.41 -10.41
N GLN A 70 2.79 3.65 -9.96
CA GLN A 70 1.64 4.05 -9.14
C GLN A 70 0.31 3.54 -9.72
N LYS A 71 0.14 3.66 -11.05
CA LYS A 71 -1.05 3.17 -11.76
C LYS A 71 -1.16 1.65 -11.72
N GLY A 72 -0.03 0.93 -11.87
CA GLY A 72 0.06 -0.52 -11.71
C GLY A 72 -0.43 -0.99 -10.34
N TYR A 73 0.08 -0.34 -9.29
CA TYR A 73 -0.33 -0.63 -7.92
C TYR A 73 -1.79 -0.30 -7.66
N ARG A 74 -2.28 0.87 -8.09
CA ARG A 74 -3.69 1.24 -7.95
C ARG A 74 -4.61 0.20 -8.61
N PHE A 75 -4.28 -0.23 -9.83
CA PHE A 75 -5.03 -1.28 -10.50
C PHE A 75 -5.06 -2.60 -9.72
N PHE A 76 -3.89 -3.03 -9.22
CA PHE A 76 -3.77 -4.24 -8.40
C PHE A 76 -4.61 -4.15 -7.12
N VAL A 77 -4.54 -3.02 -6.40
CA VAL A 77 -5.33 -2.80 -5.19
C VAL A 77 -6.84 -2.83 -5.48
N ASP A 78 -7.27 -2.18 -6.57
CA ASP A 78 -8.69 -2.06 -6.88
C ASP A 78 -9.30 -3.36 -7.47
N THR A 79 -8.47 -4.23 -8.08
CA THR A 79 -8.96 -5.40 -8.85
C THR A 79 -8.61 -6.74 -8.21
N CYS A 80 -7.43 -6.86 -7.61
CA CYS A 80 -6.90 -8.14 -7.11
C CYS A 80 -7.10 -8.30 -5.59
N ILE A 81 -7.19 -7.20 -4.84
CA ILE A 81 -7.40 -7.26 -3.39
C ILE A 81 -8.92 -7.28 -3.11
N SER A 82 -9.42 -8.45 -2.74
CA SER A 82 -10.81 -8.59 -2.27
C SER A 82 -10.86 -8.31 -0.77
N TYR A 83 -11.09 -7.05 -0.42
CA TYR A 83 -11.34 -6.67 0.97
C TYR A 83 -12.48 -5.64 0.98
N PRO A 84 -13.61 -5.91 1.65
CA PRO A 84 -14.74 -5.00 1.62
C PRO A 84 -14.35 -3.70 2.35
N SER A 85 -14.38 -2.60 1.62
CA SER A 85 -14.25 -1.24 2.19
C SER A 85 -15.52 -0.78 2.92
N SER A 86 -16.53 -1.65 2.98
CA SER A 86 -17.83 -1.44 3.60
C SER A 86 -17.98 -2.27 4.87
N VAL A 87 -18.67 -1.66 5.83
CA VAL A 87 -18.74 -2.00 7.25
C VAL A 87 -19.34 -3.40 7.52
N GLU A 88 -18.49 -4.41 7.67
CA GLU A 88 -18.77 -5.53 8.58
C GLU A 88 -17.89 -5.35 9.82
N ARG A 89 -18.34 -4.49 10.74
CA ARG A 89 -17.67 -4.27 12.03
C ARG A 89 -17.60 -5.60 12.77
N ASN A 90 -16.39 -6.13 12.95
CA ASN A 90 -16.16 -7.15 13.97
C ASN A 90 -16.10 -6.45 15.33
N GLN A 91 -16.83 -6.97 16.31
CA GLN A 91 -16.98 -6.39 17.65
C GLN A 91 -15.76 -6.60 18.57
N GLN A 92 -14.58 -6.89 18.01
CA GLN A 92 -13.40 -7.10 18.83
C GLN A 92 -12.72 -5.76 19.10
N SER A 93 -13.27 -5.06 20.10
CA SER A 93 -12.66 -3.85 20.65
C SER A 93 -11.30 -4.20 21.25
N TYR A 94 -10.26 -3.48 20.85
CA TYR A 94 -9.03 -3.42 21.64
C TYR A 94 -9.29 -2.45 22.79
N ASP A 95 -9.02 -2.88 24.02
CA ASP A 95 -9.19 -2.01 25.21
C ASP A 95 -8.13 -0.89 25.25
N ASP A 96 -6.98 -1.10 24.59
CA ASP A 96 -5.87 -0.15 24.49
C ASP A 96 -5.45 0.01 23.01
N PRO A 97 -5.53 1.22 22.43
CA PRO A 97 -5.03 1.49 21.08
C PRO A 97 -3.53 1.17 20.88
N GLN A 98 -2.72 1.14 21.94
CA GLN A 98 -1.32 0.70 21.84
C GLN A 98 -1.20 -0.77 21.41
N ASP A 99 -2.05 -1.65 21.94
CA ASP A 99 -2.04 -3.07 21.59
C ASP A 99 -2.45 -3.29 20.13
N LEU A 100 -3.43 -2.51 19.66
CA LEU A 100 -3.83 -2.50 18.26
C LEU A 100 -2.66 -2.10 17.34
N ILE A 101 -1.99 -0.98 17.63
CA ILE A 101 -0.87 -0.53 16.81
C ILE A 101 0.30 -1.54 16.89
N HIS A 102 0.59 -2.09 18.07
CA HIS A 102 1.58 -3.15 18.22
C HIS A 102 1.25 -4.39 17.37
N TYR A 103 -0.01 -4.83 17.36
CA TYR A 103 -0.46 -5.93 16.51
C TYR A 103 -0.27 -5.61 15.03
N ILE A 104 -0.75 -4.45 14.56
CA ILE A 104 -0.61 -4.03 13.16
C ILE A 104 0.88 -4.02 12.75
N VAL A 105 1.74 -3.43 13.56
CA VAL A 105 3.19 -3.37 13.29
C VAL A 105 3.81 -4.76 13.29
N SER A 106 3.40 -5.66 14.20
CA SER A 106 3.90 -7.03 14.24
C SER A 106 3.57 -7.83 12.98
N GLN A 107 2.39 -7.60 12.39
CA GLN A 107 1.95 -8.30 11.18
C GLN A 107 2.56 -7.70 9.91
N THR A 108 2.62 -6.37 9.86
CA THR A 108 2.95 -5.63 8.62
C THR A 108 4.41 -5.24 8.52
N ARG A 109 5.10 -5.08 9.67
CA ARG A 109 6.44 -4.47 9.79
C ARG A 109 6.52 -3.04 9.24
N LEU A 110 5.39 -2.34 9.22
CA LEU A 110 5.27 -0.95 8.80
C LEU A 110 5.17 -0.02 10.02
N PHE A 111 5.08 1.28 9.77
CA PHE A 111 4.85 2.25 10.84
C PHE A 111 3.35 2.41 11.08
N GLY A 112 2.91 2.23 12.32
CA GLY A 112 1.52 2.43 12.71
C GLY A 112 1.38 3.60 13.66
N ILE A 113 0.33 4.41 13.49
CA ILE A 113 -0.02 5.54 14.36
C ILE A 113 -1.51 5.49 14.67
N TYR A 114 -1.87 5.69 15.94
CA TYR A 114 -3.23 5.98 16.36
C TYR A 114 -3.35 7.45 16.77
N VAL A 115 -4.30 8.16 16.16
CA VAL A 115 -4.62 9.56 16.50
C VAL A 115 -6.04 9.63 17.07
N HIS A 116 -6.15 10.08 18.32
CA HIS A 116 -7.44 10.30 18.98
C HIS A 116 -7.91 11.75 18.73
N PRO A 117 -9.20 12.01 18.45
CA PRO A 117 -9.69 13.35 18.11
C PRO A 117 -9.44 14.41 19.19
N GLU A 118 -9.41 14.01 20.46
CA GLU A 118 -9.27 14.91 21.61
C GLU A 118 -7.90 14.82 22.31
N GLN A 119 -7.13 13.76 22.08
CA GLN A 119 -5.91 13.45 22.86
C GLN A 119 -4.63 13.42 21.99
N ASN A 120 -4.70 13.93 20.76
CA ASN A 120 -3.60 13.92 19.79
C ASN A 120 -3.10 12.48 19.48
N ILE A 121 -1.81 12.32 19.19
CA ILE A 121 -1.18 11.02 18.95
C ILE A 121 -1.16 10.21 20.24
N TYR A 122 -1.80 9.04 20.22
CA TYR A 122 -1.90 8.16 21.38
C TYR A 122 -0.87 7.03 21.35
N ALA A 123 -0.63 6.43 20.18
CA ALA A 123 0.30 5.32 20.01
C ALA A 123 1.03 5.42 18.67
N GLN A 124 2.35 5.15 18.66
CA GLN A 124 3.14 5.08 17.43
C GLN A 124 4.24 4.03 17.55
N PHE A 125 4.31 3.08 16.61
CA PHE A 125 5.28 1.99 16.64
C PHE A 125 5.74 1.60 15.23
N GLY A 126 6.92 0.98 15.12
CA GLY A 126 7.38 0.36 13.88
C GLY A 126 8.33 1.19 13.01
N MET A 127 8.74 2.39 13.43
CA MET A 127 9.58 3.28 12.62
C MET A 127 10.88 2.59 12.18
N GLY A 128 11.58 1.94 13.12
CA GLY A 128 12.83 1.24 12.83
C GLY A 128 12.67 0.02 11.91
N GLU A 129 11.49 -0.62 11.88
CA GLU A 129 11.22 -1.71 10.93
C GLU A 129 10.84 -1.14 9.56
N ALA A 130 9.99 -0.11 9.51
CA ALA A 130 9.54 0.54 8.29
C ALA A 130 10.74 1.11 7.49
N LEU A 131 11.66 1.81 8.16
CA LEU A 131 12.83 2.42 7.55
C LEU A 131 13.88 1.42 7.05
N ARG A 132 13.75 0.11 7.31
CA ARG A 132 14.61 -0.92 6.71
C ARG A 132 14.23 -1.24 5.27
N ALA A 133 13.07 -0.80 4.80
CA ALA A 133 12.69 -0.96 3.41
C ALA A 133 13.72 -0.28 2.46
N PRO A 134 14.17 -0.96 1.39
CA PRO A 134 15.12 -0.40 0.42
C PRO A 134 14.82 1.02 -0.07
N GLU A 135 13.55 1.41 -0.22
CA GLU A 135 13.13 2.74 -0.66
C GLU A 135 13.61 3.87 0.26
N PHE A 136 13.74 3.59 1.56
CA PHE A 136 14.22 4.56 2.54
C PHE A 136 15.75 4.63 2.62
N GLY A 137 16.47 4.00 1.68
CA GLY A 137 17.86 4.36 1.41
C GLY A 137 18.00 5.75 0.73
N ASP A 138 16.87 6.33 0.29
CA ASP A 138 16.77 7.65 -0.32
C ASP A 138 16.42 8.71 0.73
N THR A 139 17.29 9.71 0.90
CA THR A 139 17.11 10.80 1.86
C THR A 139 15.80 11.57 1.63
N GLU A 140 15.36 11.75 0.39
CA GLU A 140 14.12 12.46 0.07
C GLU A 140 12.90 11.71 0.64
N ARG A 141 12.90 10.37 0.55
CA ARG A 141 11.82 9.54 1.11
C ARG A 141 11.86 9.49 2.63
N VAL A 142 13.05 9.45 3.23
CA VAL A 142 13.19 9.50 4.70
C VAL A 142 12.67 10.83 5.24
N GLN A 143 12.99 11.93 4.56
CA GLN A 143 12.50 13.25 4.93
C GLN A 143 10.98 13.34 4.77
N ALA A 144 10.43 12.90 3.64
CA ALA A 144 8.97 12.88 3.43
C ALA A 144 8.25 12.01 4.49
N PHE A 145 8.83 10.89 4.89
CA PHE A 145 8.31 10.08 6.00
C PHE A 145 8.28 10.88 7.31
N GLY A 146 9.39 11.54 7.68
CA GLY A 146 9.45 12.40 8.88
C GLY A 146 8.44 13.55 8.83
N ASP A 147 8.40 14.29 7.73
CA ASP A 147 7.48 15.41 7.51
C ASP A 147 6.02 14.95 7.63
N PHE A 148 5.68 13.76 7.09
CA PHE A 148 4.34 13.20 7.23
C PHE A 148 4.00 12.84 8.68
N VAL A 149 4.95 12.26 9.42
CA VAL A 149 4.74 11.91 10.84
C VAL A 149 4.55 13.16 11.68
N ASP A 150 5.32 14.21 11.45
CA ASP A 150 5.16 15.50 12.14
C ASP A 150 3.80 16.14 11.81
N ALA A 151 3.33 16.03 10.57
CA ALA A 151 2.05 16.58 10.12
C ALA A 151 0.83 15.72 10.50
N VAL A 152 0.99 14.44 10.87
CA VAL A 152 -0.12 13.47 10.95
C VAL A 152 -1.22 13.92 11.91
N GLN A 153 -0.84 14.58 13.00
CA GLN A 153 -1.79 15.09 13.99
C GLN A 153 -2.72 16.13 13.37
N ASP A 154 -2.17 17.11 12.66
CA ASP A 154 -2.92 18.22 12.06
C ASP A 154 -3.81 17.75 10.91
N VAL A 155 -3.35 16.74 10.16
CA VAL A 155 -4.06 16.24 8.97
C VAL A 155 -5.01 15.08 9.29
N SER A 156 -4.99 14.54 10.50
CA SER A 156 -5.84 13.41 10.91
C SER A 156 -7.33 13.65 10.65
N ASN A 157 -7.82 14.84 11.01
CA ASN A 157 -9.21 15.24 10.81
C ASN A 157 -9.61 15.32 9.33
N LEU A 158 -8.68 15.68 8.43
CA LEU A 158 -8.92 15.70 6.99
C LEU A 158 -9.19 14.29 6.46
N TYR A 159 -8.33 13.33 6.83
CA TYR A 159 -8.51 11.93 6.43
C TYR A 159 -9.77 11.32 7.04
N HIS A 160 -10.01 11.55 8.34
CA HIS A 160 -11.22 11.08 9.03
C HIS A 160 -12.50 11.59 8.36
N ALA A 161 -12.57 12.91 8.08
CA ALA A 161 -13.72 13.52 7.43
C ALA A 161 -13.98 12.94 6.03
N MET A 162 -12.92 12.61 5.27
CA MET A 162 -13.06 11.95 3.97
C MET A 162 -13.66 10.54 4.13
N LEU A 163 -13.14 9.72 5.05
CA LEU A 163 -13.66 8.36 5.28
C LEU A 163 -15.15 8.38 5.65
N VAL A 164 -15.53 9.27 6.59
CA VAL A 164 -16.93 9.45 7.01
C VAL A 164 -17.81 9.91 5.86
N LYS A 165 -17.36 10.89 5.08
CA LYS A 165 -18.12 11.42 3.93
C LYS A 165 -18.33 10.36 2.85
N GLU A 166 -17.33 9.54 2.57
CA GLU A 166 -17.39 8.49 1.56
C GLU A 166 -17.98 7.16 2.09
N LYS A 167 -18.32 7.09 3.38
CA LYS A 167 -18.81 5.89 4.05
C LYS A 167 -17.87 4.69 3.90
N ARG A 168 -16.56 4.92 4.03
CA ARG A 168 -15.51 3.90 3.94
C ARG A 168 -14.95 3.57 5.33
N SER A 169 -14.67 2.30 5.59
CA SER A 169 -13.94 1.87 6.80
C SER A 169 -12.43 2.16 6.71
N TYR A 170 -11.90 2.16 5.50
CA TYR A 170 -10.50 2.52 5.22
C TYR A 170 -10.34 3.14 3.83
N ALA A 171 -9.19 3.77 3.62
CA ALA A 171 -8.72 4.23 2.32
C ALA A 171 -7.22 3.96 2.18
N ILE A 172 -6.81 3.68 0.94
CA ILE A 172 -5.42 3.47 0.56
C ILE A 172 -5.01 4.64 -0.34
N PHE A 173 -3.86 5.23 -0.03
CA PHE A 173 -3.23 6.28 -0.82
C PHE A 173 -1.83 5.83 -1.21
N ILE A 174 -1.55 5.86 -2.51
CA ILE A 174 -0.28 5.46 -3.09
C ILE A 174 0.35 6.71 -3.67
N GLU A 175 1.45 7.18 -3.09
CA GLU A 175 2.21 8.33 -3.59
C GLU A 175 1.33 9.56 -3.80
N ARG A 176 1.28 10.08 -5.04
CA ARG A 176 0.62 11.34 -5.43
C ARG A 176 -0.90 11.36 -5.18
N GLU A 177 -1.50 10.23 -4.85
CA GLU A 177 -2.91 10.15 -4.43
C GLU A 177 -3.14 10.73 -3.03
N ASN A 178 -2.08 10.80 -2.21
CA ASN A 178 -2.19 11.34 -0.85
C ASN A 178 -2.76 12.77 -0.84
N LEU A 179 -3.61 13.02 0.15
CA LEU A 179 -4.31 14.29 0.32
C LEU A 179 -3.36 15.44 0.66
N VAL A 180 -2.20 15.10 1.24
CA VAL A 180 -1.20 16.05 1.73
C VAL A 180 0.13 15.85 1.00
N PRO A 181 0.89 16.92 0.72
CA PRO A 181 2.16 16.84 -0.01
C PRO A 181 3.18 15.88 0.58
N GLU A 182 3.28 15.82 1.90
CA GLU A 182 4.25 15.02 2.67
C GLU A 182 4.03 13.51 2.43
N GLY A 183 2.79 13.10 2.14
CA GLY A 183 2.47 11.71 1.81
C GLY A 183 2.77 11.33 0.36
N ARG A 184 3.14 12.27 -0.52
CA ARG A 184 3.14 12.02 -1.98
C ARG A 184 4.26 11.12 -2.51
N SER A 185 5.15 10.66 -1.64
CA SER A 185 6.19 9.66 -1.91
C SER A 185 6.03 8.38 -1.08
N LEU A 186 4.92 8.24 -0.35
CA LEU A 186 4.65 7.17 0.60
C LEU A 186 3.42 6.35 0.21
N GLY A 187 3.35 5.11 0.70
CA GLY A 187 2.12 4.37 0.83
C GLY A 187 1.48 4.66 2.19
N VAL A 188 0.22 5.09 2.19
CA VAL A 188 -0.53 5.40 3.42
C VAL A 188 -1.87 4.66 3.38
N VAL A 189 -2.13 3.84 4.38
CA VAL A 189 -3.47 3.28 4.63
C VAL A 189 -4.04 3.99 5.85
N VAL A 190 -5.27 4.46 5.73
CA VAL A 190 -6.00 5.10 6.82
C VAL A 190 -7.26 4.34 7.10
N SER A 191 -7.56 4.08 8.36
CA SER A 191 -8.78 3.41 8.80
C SER A 191 -9.41 4.13 9.99
N GLN A 192 -10.74 4.07 10.05
CA GLN A 192 -11.51 4.57 11.18
C GLN A 192 -11.59 3.48 12.25
N ASP A 193 -11.28 3.85 13.50
CA ASP A 193 -11.57 3.05 14.67
C ASP A 193 -12.94 3.42 15.29
N ASN A 194 -13.51 2.50 16.07
CA ASN A 194 -14.84 2.62 16.67
C ASN A 194 -15.00 3.86 17.57
N ASP A 195 -13.93 4.29 18.24
CA ASP A 195 -13.92 5.48 19.12
C ASP A 195 -13.67 6.80 18.36
N LYS A 196 -13.89 6.82 17.04
CA LYS A 196 -13.60 7.94 16.13
C LYS A 196 -12.09 8.24 15.99
N GLY A 197 -11.23 7.41 16.57
CA GLY A 197 -9.81 7.42 16.31
C GLY A 197 -9.50 7.17 14.84
N THR A 198 -8.34 7.66 14.40
CA THR A 198 -7.84 7.42 13.05
C THR A 198 -6.54 6.64 13.14
N VAL A 199 -6.52 5.48 12.52
CA VAL A 199 -5.33 4.62 12.41
C VAL A 199 -4.65 4.92 11.08
N PHE A 200 -3.35 5.21 11.13
CA PHE A 200 -2.48 5.34 9.97
C PHE A 200 -1.50 4.18 9.94
N VAL A 201 -1.36 3.55 8.77
CA VAL A 201 -0.31 2.58 8.48
C VAL A 201 0.51 3.13 7.32
N ILE A 202 1.79 3.38 7.55
CA ILE A 202 2.66 4.17 6.67
C ILE A 202 3.88 3.34 6.30
N GLY A 203 4.25 3.37 5.01
CA GLY A 203 5.38 2.61 4.48
C GLY A 203 5.77 3.01 3.06
N PRO A 204 6.63 2.21 2.40
CA PRO A 204 6.93 2.41 0.99
C PRO A 204 5.68 2.08 0.14
N SER A 205 5.58 2.68 -1.04
CA SER A 205 4.48 2.44 -1.99
C SER A 205 4.32 0.97 -2.40
N ARG A 206 5.40 0.17 -2.29
CA ARG A 206 5.37 -1.29 -2.56
C ARG A 206 4.88 -2.16 -1.42
N MET A 207 4.37 -1.59 -0.33
CA MET A 207 3.96 -2.39 0.82
C MET A 207 2.90 -3.43 0.47
N ASP A 208 2.81 -4.50 1.27
CA ASP A 208 1.81 -5.56 1.12
C ASP A 208 0.45 -5.07 1.62
N TYR A 209 -0.29 -4.35 0.75
CA TYR A 209 -1.59 -3.77 1.07
C TYR A 209 -2.60 -4.82 1.54
N GLU A 210 -2.57 -6.04 0.97
CA GLU A 210 -3.46 -7.13 1.37
C GLU A 210 -3.23 -7.50 2.84
N ARG A 211 -1.97 -7.61 3.25
CA ARG A 211 -1.61 -7.85 4.64
C ARG A 211 -1.99 -6.70 5.57
N VAL A 212 -1.85 -5.45 5.12
CA VAL A 212 -2.28 -4.28 5.90
C VAL A 212 -3.79 -4.32 6.14
N LEU A 213 -4.60 -4.52 5.09
CA LEU A 213 -6.06 -4.61 5.23
C LEU A 213 -6.48 -5.78 6.10
N ARG A 214 -5.78 -6.92 5.99
CA ARG A 214 -5.98 -8.05 6.90
C ARG A 214 -5.62 -7.71 8.34
N ALA A 215 -4.60 -6.89 8.62
CA ALA A 215 -4.30 -6.47 9.99
C ALA A 215 -5.36 -5.51 10.55
N LEU A 216 -6.03 -4.75 9.68
CA LEU A 216 -7.08 -3.79 10.04
C LEU A 216 -8.48 -4.40 10.15
N HIS A 217 -8.66 -5.71 9.90
CA HIS A 217 -9.99 -6.34 9.79
C HIS A 217 -10.88 -6.31 11.04
N PHE A 218 -10.30 -5.94 12.17
CA PHE A 218 -10.99 -5.88 13.45
C PHE A 218 -11.58 -4.51 13.77
N LEU A 219 -11.31 -3.49 12.95
CA LEU A 219 -11.84 -2.12 13.09
C LEU A 219 -13.19 -1.98 12.39
#